data_AF-A0A436CGR0-F1
#
_entry.id   AF-A0A436CGR0-F1
#
_cell.length_a   1.000
_cell.length_b   1.000
_cell.length_c   1.000
_cell.angle_alpha   90.00
_cell.angle_beta   90.00
_cell.angle_gamma   90.00
#
_symmetry.space_group_name_H-M   'P 1'
#
loop_
_entity.id
_entity.type
_entity.pdbx_description
1 polymer ?
#
loop_
_entity_poly.entity_id
_entity_poly.type
_entity_poly.pdbx_seq_one_letter_code
_entity_poly.pdbx_strand_id
1 'polypeptide(L)' 'LAHHGPVVAGKDLEAAAYAMEELEETAKLTLLTRGLRPKILAAPQIRELVEYFDVEWDD' A
#
# COMPACT_ATOMS: atom_id res chain seq x y z
N LEU A 1 13.10 -6.94 -9.16
CA LEU A 1 12.52 -8.18 -9.72
C LEU A 1 11.57 -7.88 -10.89
N ALA A 2 12.05 -7.28 -12.00
CA ALA A 2 11.19 -7.09 -13.16
C ALA A 2 10.72 -8.48 -13.67
N HIS A 3 9.42 -8.66 -13.88
CA HIS A 3 8.79 -9.93 -14.31
C HIS A 3 8.72 -11.08 -13.28
N HIS A 4 9.03 -10.84 -12.00
CA HIS A 4 9.06 -11.92 -11.00
C HIS A 4 8.12 -11.70 -9.81
N GLY A 5 7.38 -10.59 -9.79
CA GLY A 5 6.51 -10.23 -8.67
C GLY A 5 7.23 -9.47 -7.55
N PRO A 6 6.45 -8.92 -6.60
CA PRO A 6 6.98 -8.19 -5.46
C PRO A 6 7.52 -9.13 -4.38
N VAL A 7 8.31 -8.57 -3.46
CA VAL A 7 8.77 -9.25 -2.24
C VAL A 7 8.41 -8.34 -1.07
N VAL A 8 7.73 -8.89 -0.07
CA VAL A 8 7.38 -8.22 1.20
C VAL A 8 7.98 -8.99 2.38
N ALA A 9 8.06 -8.33 3.54
CA ALA A 9 8.47 -8.94 4.79
C ALA A 9 7.58 -8.44 5.94
N GLY A 10 7.48 -9.23 7.01
CA GLY A 10 6.72 -8.91 8.22
C GLY A 10 7.35 -9.54 9.46
N LYS A 11 6.94 -9.09 10.64
CA LYS A 11 7.44 -9.59 11.94
C LYS A 11 7.12 -11.10 12.13
N ASP A 12 6.04 -11.56 11.53
CA ASP A 12 5.61 -12.96 11.44
C ASP A 12 4.97 -13.25 10.07
N LEU A 13 4.53 -14.49 9.87
CA LEU A 13 3.95 -14.95 8.60
C LEU A 13 2.63 -14.23 8.27
N GLU A 14 1.79 -13.99 9.27
CA GLU A 14 0.48 -13.34 9.09
C GLU A 14 0.68 -11.88 8.68
N ALA A 15 1.57 -11.16 9.34
CA ALA A 15 1.96 -9.80 8.96
C ALA A 15 2.53 -9.74 7.53
N ALA A 16 3.36 -10.70 7.14
CA ALA A 16 3.90 -10.77 5.78
C ALA A 16 2.81 -11.08 4.73
N ALA A 17 1.83 -11.92 5.07
CA ALA A 17 0.68 -12.20 4.20
C ALA A 17 -0.19 -10.96 4.01
N TYR A 18 -0.53 -10.25 5.09
CA TYR A 18 -1.28 -8.99 5.01
C TYR A 18 -0.55 -7.93 4.19
N ALA A 19 0.77 -7.78 4.37
CA ALA A 19 1.55 -6.85 3.56
C ALA A 19 1.51 -7.19 2.06
N MET A 20 1.49 -8.48 1.70
CA MET A 20 1.36 -8.92 0.31
C MET A 20 -0.04 -8.61 -0.24
N GLU A 21 -1.09 -8.86 0.55
CA GLU A 21 -2.48 -8.58 0.17
C GLU A 21 -2.72 -7.09 -0.11
N GLU A 22 -2.27 -6.21 0.79
CA GLU A 22 -2.41 -4.75 0.63
C GLU A 22 -1.66 -4.23 -0.60
N LEU A 23 -0.47 -4.77 -0.87
CA LEU A 23 0.31 -4.41 -2.05
C LEU A 23 -0.40 -4.84 -3.34
N GLU A 24 -0.97 -6.04 -3.39
CA GLU A 24 -1.69 -6.55 -4.56
C GLU A 24 -2.99 -5.78 -4.80
N GLU A 25 -3.79 -5.51 -3.76
CA GLU A 25 -5.03 -4.72 -3.93
C GLU A 25 -4.74 -3.29 -4.38
N THR A 26 -3.65 -2.68 -3.91
CA THR A 26 -3.19 -1.38 -4.40
C THR A 26 -2.73 -1.44 -5.87
N ALA A 27 -1.99 -2.48 -6.25
CA ALA A 27 -1.56 -2.69 -7.64
C ALA A 27 -2.75 -2.89 -8.58
N LYS A 28 -3.73 -3.69 -8.16
CA LYS A 28 -4.99 -3.93 -8.87
C LYS A 28 -5.80 -2.65 -9.02
N LEU A 29 -5.96 -1.83 -7.97
CA LEU A 29 -6.61 -0.52 -8.08
C LEU A 29 -5.88 0.39 -9.07
N THR A 30 -4.55 0.39 -9.06
CA THR A 30 -3.73 1.15 -10.01
C THR A 30 -3.97 0.72 -11.46
N LEU A 31 -4.08 -0.59 -11.71
CA LEU A 31 -4.39 -1.13 -13.03
C LEU A 31 -5.83 -0.80 -13.47
N LEU A 32 -6.81 -0.97 -12.59
CA LEU A 32 -8.22 -0.70 -12.87
C LEU A 32 -8.48 0.79 -13.14
N THR A 33 -7.73 1.68 -12.48
CA THR A 33 -7.87 3.13 -12.64
C THR A 33 -6.91 3.71 -13.68
N ARG A 34 -6.16 2.88 -14.40
CA ARG A 34 -5.20 3.33 -15.42
C ARG A 34 -5.90 4.10 -16.54
N GLY A 35 -5.48 5.33 -16.76
CA GLY A 35 -6.10 6.25 -17.74
C GLY A 35 -7.29 7.04 -17.17
N LEU A 36 -7.69 6.78 -15.92
CA LEU A 36 -8.58 7.65 -15.18
C LEU A 36 -7.79 8.75 -14.46
N ARG A 37 -8.49 9.68 -13.82
CA ARG A 37 -7.91 10.71 -12.94
C ARG A 37 -8.30 10.42 -11.48
N PRO A 38 -7.76 9.34 -10.87
CA PRO A 38 -8.04 9.05 -9.46
C PRO A 38 -7.54 10.20 -8.59
N LYS A 39 -8.28 10.51 -7.53
CA LYS A 39 -7.89 11.53 -6.55
C LYS A 39 -6.94 10.89 -5.54
N ILE A 40 -5.65 11.11 -5.72
CA ILE A 40 -4.61 10.64 -4.79
C ILE A 40 -4.67 11.48 -3.51
N LEU A 41 -4.41 10.83 -2.37
CA LEU A 41 -4.30 11.53 -1.09
C LEU A 41 -3.08 12.45 -1.09
N ALA A 42 -3.27 13.69 -0.68
CA ALA A 42 -2.18 14.62 -0.45
C ALA A 42 -1.45 14.27 0.86
N ALA A 43 -0.18 14.67 0.99
CA ALA A 43 0.64 14.40 2.17
C ALA A 43 -0.03 14.74 3.53
N PRO A 44 -0.79 15.85 3.68
CA PRO A 44 -1.52 16.12 4.92
C PRO A 44 -2.60 15.09 5.24
N GLN A 45 -3.29 14.56 4.23
CA GLN A 45 -4.34 13.55 4.39
C GLN A 45 -3.74 12.18 4.75
N ILE A 46 -2.57 11.87 4.19
CA ILE A 46 -1.81 10.67 4.57
C ILE A 46 -1.43 10.76 6.04
N ARG A 47 -0.87 11.90 6.48
CA ARG A 47 -0.52 12.10 7.90
C ARG A 47 -1.72 11.98 8.84
N GLU A 48 -2.86 12.56 8.47
CA GLU A 48 -4.10 12.44 9.26
C GLU A 48 -4.52 10.97 9.43
N LEU A 49 -4.43 10.15 8.38
CA LEU A 49 -4.72 8.71 8.47
C LEU A 49 -3.69 7.98 9.34
N VAL A 50 -2.40 8.31 9.18
CA VAL A 50 -1.32 7.71 9.99
C VAL A 50 -1.55 8.00 11.47
N GLU A 51 -1.84 9.25 11.83
CA GLU A 51 -2.13 9.66 13.22
C GLU A 51 -3.41 9.01 13.75
N TYR A 52 -4.47 8.93 12.94
CA TYR A 52 -5.76 8.38 13.37
C TYR A 52 -5.71 6.87 13.61
N PHE A 53 -5.03 6.12 12.73
CA PHE A 53 -4.94 4.67 12.81
C PHE A 53 -3.72 4.16 13.59
N ASP A 54 -2.82 5.06 14.02
CA ASP A 54 -1.58 4.73 14.75
C ASP A 54 -0.75 3.65 14.03
N VAL A 55 -0.54 3.85 12.72
CA VAL A 55 0.21 2.90 11.87
C VAL A 55 1.68 3.29 11.76
N GLU A 56 2.57 2.28 11.78
CA GLU A 56 4.00 2.49 11.47
C GLU A 56 4.13 3.05 10.05
N TRP A 57 4.69 4.27 9.92
CA TRP A 57 4.87 4.96 8.64
C TRP A 57 6.26 5.60 8.59
N ASP A 58 7.03 5.32 7.54
CA ASP A 58 8.37 5.90 7.35
C ASP A 58 8.27 7.38 6.95
N ASP A 59 9.16 8.22 7.50
CA ASP A 59 9.30 9.66 7.18
C ASP A 59 9.90 9.94 5.79
#